data_AF-A0AAJ1RNB7-F1
#
_entry.id   AF-A0AAJ1RNB7-F1
#
_cell.length_a   1.000
_cell.length_b   1.000
_cell.length_c   1.000
_cell.angle_alpha   90.00
_cell.angle_beta   90.00
_cell.angle_gamma   90.00
#
_symmetry.space_group_name_H-M   'P 1'
#
loop_
_entity.id
_entity.type
_entity.pdbx_description
1 polymer ?
#
loop_
_entity_poly.entity_id
_entity_poly.type
_entity_poly.pdbx_seq_one_letter_code
_entity_poly.pdbx_strand_id
1 'polypeptide(L)'
;MEALTKLAGDLNSIVWGVPILILILGVALYLTFGLRLLTIIKIPFGFDLLWKGRIPGDDKGISPFNALMTSLTATIGTGNIAGVATTIFLSGPGAVF
;
A
#
# COMPACT_ATOMS: atom_id res chain seq x y z
N MET A 1 8.50 29.06 22.13
CA MET A 1 7.61 28.45 21.10
C MET A 1 8.34 28.24 19.79
N GLU A 2 9.10 29.21 19.28
CA GLU A 2 9.85 29.08 18.00
C GLU A 2 10.92 27.98 17.98
N ALA A 3 11.66 27.77 19.08
CA ALA A 3 12.66 26.70 19.15
C ALA A 3 12.03 25.29 19.11
N LEU A 4 10.83 25.12 19.69
CA LEU A 4 10.10 23.86 19.66
C LEU A 4 9.52 23.58 18.28
N THR A 5 8.98 24.59 17.61
CA THR A 5 8.46 24.44 16.23
C THR A 5 9.60 24.19 15.24
N LYS A 6 10.76 24.82 15.44
CA LYS A 6 11.95 24.57 14.61
C LYS A 6 12.46 23.14 14.79
N LEU A 7 12.62 22.68 16.04
CA LEU A 7 13.04 21.32 16.33
C LEU A 7 12.04 20.28 15.81
N ALA A 8 10.73 20.55 15.95
CA ALA A 8 9.69 19.70 15.37
C ALA A 8 9.75 19.67 13.83
N GLY A 9 10.00 20.80 13.18
CA GLY A 9 10.14 20.90 11.72
C GLY A 9 11.36 20.13 11.21
N ASP A 10 12.49 20.26 11.88
CA ASP A 10 13.73 19.55 11.52
C ASP A 10 13.55 18.03 11.65
N LEU A 11 12.95 17.56 12.75
CA LEU A 11 12.61 16.15 12.94
C LEU A 11 11.59 15.65 11.89
N ASN A 12 10.58 16.46 11.58
CA ASN A 12 9.57 16.12 10.58
C ASN A 12 10.20 15.93 9.20
N SER A 13 11.16 16.78 8.82
CA SER A 13 11.84 16.67 7.52
C SER A 13 12.72 15.42 7.40
N ILE A 14 13.32 14.99 8.51
CA ILE A 14 14.18 13.80 8.56
C ILE A 14 13.33 12.53 8.56
N VAL A 15 12.28 12.49 9.39
CA VAL A 15 11.44 11.30 9.57
C VAL A 15 10.53 11.08 8.38
N TRP A 16 9.94 12.13 7.80
CA TRP A 16 9.00 12.00 6.67
C TRP A 16 9.63 12.30 5.31
N GLY A 17 10.94 12.55 5.28
CA GLY A 17 11.68 12.81 4.06
C GLY A 17 12.20 11.56 3.37
N VAL A 18 13.30 11.72 2.63
CA VAL A 18 13.94 10.66 1.86
C VAL A 18 14.29 9.39 2.68
N PRO A 19 14.75 9.47 3.95
CA PRO A 19 15.13 8.28 4.71
C PRO A 19 14.01 7.25 4.88
N ILE A 20 12.78 7.68 5.18
CA ILE A 20 11.67 6.75 5.37
C ILE A 20 11.20 6.14 4.05
N LEU A 21 11.27 6.90 2.95
CA LEU A 21 10.97 6.39 1.62
C LEU A 21 11.94 5.27 1.22
N ILE A 22 13.24 5.47 1.46
CA ILE A 22 14.26 4.44 1.23
C ILE A 22 14.00 3.22 2.11
N LEU A 23 13.63 3.41 3.38
CA LEU A 23 13.36 2.31 4.29
C LEU A 23 12.15 1.47 3.85
N ILE A 24 11.04 2.12 3.49
CA ILE A 24 9.83 1.44 3.01
C ILE A 24 10.14 0.66 1.73
N LEU A 25 10.84 1.27 0.77
CA LEU A 25 11.24 0.60 -0.46
C LEU A 25 12.19 -0.58 -0.18
N GLY A 26 13.16 -0.39 0.71
CA GLY A 26 14.11 -1.42 1.11
C GLY A 26 13.43 -2.63 1.76
N VAL A 27 12.49 -2.41 2.67
CA VAL A 27 11.69 -3.48 3.29
C VAL A 27 10.81 -4.19 2.25
N ALA A 28 10.17 -3.43 1.36
CA ALA A 28 9.36 -4.00 0.28
C ALA A 28 10.19 -4.92 -0.62
N LEU A 29 11.38 -4.48 -1.05
CA LEU A 29 12.29 -5.28 -1.86
C LEU A 29 12.83 -6.49 -1.07
N TYR A 30 13.26 -6.30 0.17
CA TYR A 30 13.76 -7.37 1.03
C TYR A 30 12.73 -8.50 1.19
N LEU A 31 11.48 -8.16 1.50
CA LEU A 31 10.40 -9.15 1.61
C LEU A 31 10.08 -9.77 0.25
N THR A 32 10.05 -8.98 -0.82
CA THR A 32 9.73 -9.46 -2.17
C THR A 32 10.75 -10.50 -2.65
N PHE A 33 12.04 -10.24 -2.49
CA PHE A 33 13.09 -11.20 -2.85
C PHE A 33 13.23 -12.34 -1.84
N GLY A 34 13.10 -12.05 -0.54
CA GLY A 34 13.17 -13.04 0.54
C GLY A 34 12.05 -14.09 0.44
N LEU A 35 10.85 -13.67 0.05
CA LEU A 35 9.72 -14.55 -0.24
C LEU A 35 9.75 -15.09 -1.68
N ARG A 36 10.85 -14.96 -2.44
CA ARG A 36 10.97 -15.49 -3.81
C ARG A 36 9.84 -15.05 -4.74
N LEU A 37 9.45 -13.77 -4.69
CA LEU A 37 8.36 -13.20 -5.49
C LEU A 37 6.99 -13.85 -5.26
N LEU A 38 6.76 -14.44 -4.07
CA LEU A 38 5.48 -15.10 -3.75
C LEU A 38 4.25 -14.21 -4.01
N THR A 39 4.33 -12.90 -3.76
CA THR A 39 3.24 -11.95 -4.03
C THR A 39 2.80 -12.00 -5.49
N ILE A 40 3.74 -12.11 -6.43
CA ILE A 40 3.47 -12.18 -7.87
C ILE A 40 3.01 -13.59 -8.26
N ILE A 41 3.68 -14.62 -7.73
CA ILE A 41 3.42 -16.03 -8.06
C ILE A 41 2.02 -16.46 -7.60
N LYS A 42 1.54 -15.94 -6.45
CA LYS A 42 0.27 -16.35 -5.84
C LYS A 42 -0.96 -15.57 -6.32
N ILE A 43 -0.80 -14.58 -7.22
CA ILE A 43 -1.94 -13.83 -7.77
C ILE A 43 -3.00 -14.76 -8.39
N PRO A 44 -2.67 -15.72 -9.28
CA PRO A 44 -3.67 -16.60 -9.89
C PRO A 44 -4.42 -17.46 -8.86
N PHE A 45 -3.71 -17.92 -7.83
CA PHE A 45 -4.30 -18.66 -6.71
C PHE A 45 -5.29 -17.78 -5.91
N GLY A 46 -4.97 -16.50 -5.73
CA GLY A 46 -5.88 -15.54 -5.11
C GLY A 46 -7.17 -15.38 -5.91
N PHE A 47 -7.10 -15.25 -7.23
CA PHE A 47 -8.29 -15.18 -8.08
C PHE A 47 -9.13 -16.46 -8.01
N ASP A 48 -8.53 -17.64 -8.08
CA ASP A 48 -9.22 -18.92 -7.91
C ASP A 48 -9.99 -18.98 -6.57
N LEU A 49 -9.41 -18.45 -5.48
CA LEU A 49 -10.07 -18.37 -4.18
C LEU A 49 -11.30 -17.43 -4.19
N LEU A 50 -11.25 -16.33 -4.94
CA LEU A 50 -12.38 -15.40 -5.07
C LEU A 50 -13.55 -16.05 -5.82
N TRP A 51 -13.27 -16.86 -6.84
CA TRP A 51 -14.29 -17.56 -7.63
C TRP A 51 -14.95 -18.73 -6.89
N LYS A 52 -14.25 -19.36 -5.95
CA LYS A 52 -14.76 -20.48 -5.14
C LYS A 52 -15.86 -20.11 -4.14
N GLY A 53 -16.11 -18.82 -3.91
CA GLY A 53 -17.21 -18.36 -3.06
C GLY A 53 -16.99 -18.65 -1.57
N ARG A 54 -18.08 -18.83 -0.80
CA ARG A 54 -18.01 -19.04 0.65
C ARG A 54 -17.50 -20.44 0.96
N ILE A 55 -16.60 -20.54 1.95
CA ILE A 55 -16.08 -21.83 2.41
C ILE A 55 -17.23 -22.59 3.11
N PRO A 56 -17.57 -23.81 2.67
CA PRO A 56 -18.63 -24.60 3.32
C PRO A 56 -18.27 -24.87 4.78
N GLY A 57 -19.18 -24.53 5.71
CA GLY A 57 -18.99 -24.74 7.16
C GLY A 57 -18.49 -23.51 7.95
N ASP A 58 -18.27 -22.36 7.30
CA ASP A 58 -17.96 -21.11 7.98
C ASP A 58 -19.16 -20.16 8.02
N ASP A 59 -20.04 -20.39 9.01
CA ASP A 59 -21.24 -19.58 9.24
C ASP A 59 -20.95 -18.20 9.86
N LYS A 60 -19.71 -17.95 10.31
CA LYS A 60 -19.31 -16.70 10.98
C LYS A 60 -18.43 -15.80 10.12
N GLY A 61 -17.74 -16.33 9.11
CA GLY A 61 -16.86 -15.59 8.21
C GLY A 61 -17.56 -14.93 7.03
N ILE A 62 -16.97 -13.86 6.50
CA ILE A 62 -17.37 -13.22 5.23
C ILE A 62 -16.74 -13.98 4.04
N SER A 63 -17.35 -13.90 2.85
CA SER A 63 -16.76 -14.52 1.66
C SER A 63 -15.39 -13.91 1.32
N PRO A 64 -14.47 -14.65 0.67
CA PRO A 64 -13.20 -14.12 0.20
C PRO A 64 -13.34 -12.84 -0.64
N PHE A 65 -14.39 -12.77 -1.46
CA PHE A 65 -14.74 -11.57 -2.23
C PHE A 65 -15.12 -10.38 -1.34
N ASN A 66 -15.96 -10.59 -0.32
CA ASN A 66 -16.35 -9.53 0.60
C ASN A 66 -15.17 -9.05 1.47
N ALA A 67 -14.28 -9.95 1.88
CA ALA A 67 -13.04 -9.60 2.57
C ALA A 67 -12.13 -8.75 1.69
N LEU A 68 -11.96 -9.14 0.42
CA LEU A 68 -11.20 -8.36 -0.56
C LEU A 68 -11.81 -6.96 -0.73
N MET A 69 -13.12 -6.87 -0.98
CA MET A 69 -13.80 -5.59 -1.15
C MET A 69 -13.67 -4.69 0.08
N THR A 70 -13.77 -5.24 1.29
CA THR A 70 -13.57 -4.49 2.53
C THR A 70 -12.15 -3.91 2.60
N SER A 71 -11.13 -4.72 2.26
CA SER A 71 -9.74 -4.27 2.24
C SER A 71 -9.44 -3.24 1.12
N LEU A 72 -10.09 -3.38 -0.04
CA LEU A 72 -9.97 -2.44 -1.16
C LEU A 72 -10.60 -1.09 -0.81
N THR A 73 -11.78 -1.07 -0.18
CA THR A 73 -12.40 0.18 0.27
C THR A 73 -11.53 0.90 1.30
N ALA A 74 -10.81 0.17 2.16
CA ALA A 74 -9.91 0.79 3.13
C ALA A 74 -8.67 1.44 2.49
N THR A 75 -8.24 0.97 1.32
CA THR A 75 -7.00 1.43 0.66
C THR A 75 -7.24 2.33 -0.54
N ILE A 76 -8.40 2.23 -1.20
CA ILE A 76 -8.79 3.08 -2.33
C ILE A 76 -9.59 4.26 -1.80
N GLY A 77 -9.04 5.47 -1.96
CA GLY A 77 -9.71 6.71 -1.56
C GLY A 77 -9.33 7.90 -2.43
N THR A 78 -9.88 9.06 -2.09
CA THR A 78 -9.56 10.35 -2.73
C THR A 78 -8.07 10.64 -2.73
N GLY A 79 -7.34 10.21 -1.71
CA GLY A 79 -5.88 10.34 -1.62
C GLY A 79 -5.13 9.69 -2.79
N ASN A 80 -5.57 8.52 -3.26
CA ASN A 80 -4.90 7.84 -4.38
C ASN A 80 -5.19 8.55 -5.71
N ILE A 81 -6.42 9.04 -5.90
CA ILE A 81 -6.82 9.75 -7.12
C ILE A 81 -6.16 11.12 -7.19
N ALA A 82 -6.33 11.93 -6.14
CA ALA A 82 -5.74 13.27 -6.07
C ALA A 82 -4.22 13.21 -6.01
N GLY A 83 -3.65 12.25 -5.27
CA GLY A 83 -2.21 12.05 -5.18
C GLY A 83 -1.59 11.73 -6.53
N VAL A 84 -2.15 10.79 -7.30
CA VAL A 84 -1.67 10.49 -8.65
C VAL A 84 -1.82 11.71 -9.57
N ALA A 85 -2.95 12.42 -9.52
CA ALA A 85 -3.16 13.63 -10.32
C ALA A 85 -2.11 14.72 -9.99
N THR A 86 -1.85 14.98 -8.71
CA THR A 86 -0.84 15.94 -8.25
C THR A 86 0.56 15.52 -8.68
N THR A 87 0.90 14.24 -8.54
CA THR A 87 2.20 13.70 -8.95
C THR A 87 2.43 13.84 -10.46
N ILE A 88 1.43 13.51 -11.28
CA ILE A 88 1.50 13.70 -12.74
C ILE A 88 1.65 15.19 -13.07
N PHE A 89 0.88 16.05 -12.41
CA PHE A 89 0.92 17.49 -12.66
C PHE A 89 2.28 18.11 -12.31
N LEU A 90 2.88 17.71 -11.19
CA LEU A 90 4.14 18.29 -10.69
C LEU A 90 5.39 17.66 -11.34
N SER A 91 5.37 16.35 -11.57
CA SER A 91 6.56 15.57 -11.95
C SER A 91 6.45 14.95 -13.34
N GLY A 92 5.34 15.18 -14.05
CA GLY A 92 5.07 14.61 -15.37
C GLY A 92 4.59 13.16 -15.32
N PRO A 93 4.22 12.58 -16.48
CA PRO A 93 3.66 11.23 -16.55
C PRO A 93 4.64 10.12 -16.12
N GLY A 94 5.95 10.40 -16.14
CA GLY A 94 6.99 9.44 -15.73
C GLY A 94 6.98 9.12 -14.24
N ALA A 95 6.28 9.89 -13.40
CA ALA A 95 6.24 9.68 -11.95
C ALA A 95 5.26 8.58 -11.50
N VAL A 96 4.48 8.00 -12.42
CA VAL A 96 3.56 6.88 -12.16
C VAL A 96 4.22 5.52 -12.41
N PHE A 97 5.33 5.50 -13.15
CA PHE A 97 6.07 4.30 -13.56
C PHE A 97 7.39 4.19 -12.78
#